data_AF-A0A6F8THK6-F1
#
_entry.id   AF-A0A6F8THK6-F1
#
_cell.length_a   1.000
_cell.length_b   1.000
_cell.length_c   1.000
_cell.angle_alpha   90.00
_cell.angle_beta   90.00
_cell.angle_gamma   90.00
#
_symmetry.space_group_name_H-M   'P 1'
#
loop_
_entity.id
_entity.type
_entity.pdbx_description
1 polymer ?
#
loop_
_entity_poly.entity_id
_entity_poly.type
_entity_poly.pdbx_seq_one_letter_code
_entity_poly.pdbx_strand_id
1 'polypeptide(L)'
;MNFAGNSGSDVHRKLGEKLNIVGGAAASTPVAKTSGENVITRTTKDGIQIELLKDSKFDSVTTGNTTLNTNGLTIKEGASITKEGINAGGKQITNVADGINAKDAVNKSQLDNLAAKQNATDDAAVKYDDAKTKDKVTLKGKDGTVLDNVKAGHISSTSKEAVNGSQIHKISNSIKNSIGGNTVVNPDGSLTTNNIGGTGKNNINDAISEVKNTATKAKTTVTEGDNIVVKETVNKDGSTNYEVSTKKI
;
A
#
# COMPACT_ATOMS: atom_id res chain seq x y z
N MET A 1 -1.24 -54.16 73.98
CA MET A 1 -2.04 -53.23 73.16
C MET A 1 -1.93 -53.62 71.71
N ASN A 2 -3.03 -53.57 70.95
CA ASN A 2 -3.05 -53.84 69.50
C ASN A 2 -3.12 -52.52 68.74
N PHE A 3 -2.36 -52.39 67.66
CA PHE A 3 -2.35 -51.21 66.77
C PHE A 3 -2.55 -51.67 65.32
N ALA A 4 -3.40 -50.98 64.56
CA ALA A 4 -3.68 -51.28 63.16
C ALA A 4 -3.35 -50.06 62.27
N GLY A 5 -2.88 -50.32 61.05
CA GLY A 5 -2.69 -49.30 60.01
C GLY A 5 -3.77 -49.39 58.92
N ASN A 6 -3.63 -48.59 57.85
CA ASN A 6 -4.57 -48.63 56.71
C ASN A 6 -4.57 -49.96 55.93
N SER A 7 -3.57 -50.81 56.15
CA SER A 7 -3.44 -52.15 55.55
C SER A 7 -2.48 -53.02 56.38
N GLY A 8 -2.53 -54.35 56.21
CA GLY A 8 -1.66 -55.31 56.90
C GLY A 8 -2.26 -55.85 58.20
N SER A 9 -1.55 -56.79 58.85
CA SER A 9 -1.98 -57.37 60.12
C SER A 9 -1.72 -56.43 61.30
N ASP A 10 -2.55 -56.53 62.33
CA ASP A 10 -2.38 -55.80 63.59
C ASP A 10 -1.01 -56.10 64.23
N VAL A 11 -0.43 -55.06 64.85
CA VAL A 11 0.79 -55.16 65.64
C VAL A 11 0.42 -55.23 67.11
N HIS A 12 0.72 -56.35 67.77
CA HIS A 12 0.59 -56.49 69.22
C HIS A 12 1.88 -56.05 69.94
N ARG A 13 1.73 -55.25 70.99
CA ARG A 13 2.83 -54.86 71.90
C ARG A 13 2.50 -55.14 73.35
N LYS A 14 3.41 -55.80 74.06
CA LYS A 14 3.35 -55.93 75.53
C LYS A 14 3.69 -54.60 76.19
N LEU A 15 3.31 -54.46 77.46
CA LEU A 15 3.66 -53.28 78.25
C LEU A 15 5.19 -53.12 78.29
N GLY A 16 5.68 -51.93 77.95
CA GLY A 16 7.11 -51.62 77.88
C GLY A 16 7.78 -51.89 76.52
N GLU A 17 7.10 -52.52 75.56
CA GLU A 17 7.67 -52.71 74.23
C GLU A 17 7.62 -51.44 73.36
N LYS A 18 8.70 -51.17 72.62
CA LYS A 18 8.77 -50.04 71.69
C LYS A 18 7.89 -50.27 70.46
N LEU A 19 7.03 -49.31 70.13
CA LEU A 19 6.36 -49.21 68.84
C LEU A 19 7.13 -48.22 67.94
N ASN A 20 7.61 -48.68 66.79
CA ASN A 20 8.20 -47.79 65.79
C ASN A 20 7.11 -47.24 64.87
N ILE A 21 7.10 -45.93 64.63
CA ILE A 21 6.24 -45.28 63.64
C ILE A 21 7.09 -45.02 62.40
N VAL A 22 6.87 -45.82 61.37
CA VAL A 22 7.55 -45.72 60.08
C VAL A 22 6.52 -45.31 59.01
N GLY A 23 6.95 -44.56 57.99
CA GLY A 23 6.06 -44.01 56.96
C GLY A 23 5.26 -45.07 56.19
N GLY A 24 4.14 -44.64 55.59
CA GLY A 24 3.09 -45.52 55.06
C GLY A 24 3.31 -46.15 53.68
N ALA A 25 4.55 -46.31 53.20
CA ALA A 25 4.80 -47.06 51.97
C ALA A 25 4.68 -48.57 52.21
N ALA A 26 4.01 -49.31 51.31
CA ALA A 26 4.03 -50.77 51.36
C ALA A 26 5.47 -51.27 51.18
N ALA A 27 5.86 -52.35 51.87
CA ALA A 27 7.23 -52.88 51.79
C ALA A 27 7.67 -53.27 50.37
N SER A 28 6.72 -53.54 49.47
CA SER A 28 6.94 -53.82 48.05
C SER A 28 7.12 -52.58 47.17
N THR A 29 6.90 -51.37 47.72
CA THR A 29 7.07 -50.12 46.97
C THR A 29 8.56 -49.90 46.74
N PRO A 30 9.04 -49.73 45.49
CA PRO A 30 10.45 -49.47 45.23
C PRO A 30 10.92 -48.25 46.01
N VAL A 31 12.13 -48.31 46.60
CA VAL A 31 12.73 -47.20 47.35
C VAL A 31 12.78 -45.91 46.51
N ALA A 32 13.00 -46.03 45.20
CA ALA A 32 12.98 -44.91 44.25
C ALA A 32 11.60 -44.23 44.09
N LYS A 33 10.52 -44.82 44.61
CA LYS A 33 9.14 -44.29 44.57
C LYS A 33 8.62 -43.87 45.94
N THR A 34 9.47 -43.89 46.97
CA THR A 34 9.12 -43.50 48.34
C THR A 34 10.04 -42.38 48.79
N SER A 35 9.49 -41.29 49.33
CA SER A 35 10.29 -40.26 49.99
C SER A 35 10.16 -40.42 51.50
N GLY A 36 11.25 -40.81 52.16
CA GLY A 36 11.38 -40.70 53.61
C GLY A 36 11.67 -39.27 54.07
N GLU A 37 11.87 -38.33 53.14
CA GLU A 37 12.27 -36.96 53.47
C GLU A 37 11.08 -36.11 53.93
N ASN A 38 9.91 -36.27 53.30
CA ASN A 38 8.82 -35.31 53.45
C ASN A 38 8.05 -35.42 54.76
N VAL A 39 8.00 -36.59 55.39
CA VAL A 39 7.26 -36.82 56.64
C VAL A 39 8.25 -36.96 57.79
N ILE A 40 8.16 -36.06 58.77
CA ILE A 40 8.96 -36.08 60.00
C ILE A 40 8.09 -36.55 61.16
N THR A 41 8.60 -37.49 61.95
CA THR A 41 8.01 -37.87 63.24
C THR A 41 8.94 -37.45 64.39
N ARG A 42 8.40 -36.76 65.41
CA ARG A 42 9.17 -36.30 66.59
C ARG A 42 8.52 -36.77 67.87
N THR A 43 9.32 -37.28 68.80
CA THR A 43 8.86 -37.52 70.18
C THR A 43 8.90 -36.21 70.95
N THR A 44 7.78 -35.88 71.58
CA THR A 44 7.60 -34.71 72.45
C THR A 44 7.17 -35.17 73.84
N LYS A 45 7.08 -34.24 74.80
CA LYS A 45 6.58 -34.54 76.16
C LYS A 45 5.12 -35.03 76.19
N ASP A 46 4.31 -34.66 75.18
CA ASP A 46 2.87 -34.93 75.14
C ASP A 46 2.49 -36.03 74.10
N GLY A 47 3.46 -36.57 73.35
CA GLY A 47 3.21 -37.60 72.35
C GLY A 47 4.13 -37.53 71.13
N ILE A 48 3.69 -38.12 70.01
CA ILE A 48 4.40 -38.07 68.72
C ILE A 48 3.79 -37.00 67.84
N GLN A 49 4.60 -36.05 67.38
CA GLN A 49 4.22 -35.07 66.38
C GLN A 49 4.54 -35.63 64.99
N ILE A 50 3.61 -35.47 64.04
CA ILE A 50 3.79 -35.83 62.62
C ILE A 50 3.68 -34.55 61.80
N GLU A 51 4.72 -34.25 61.04
CA GLU A 51 4.84 -33.01 60.29
C GLU A 51 5.23 -33.30 58.84
N LEU A 52 4.84 -32.40 57.94
CA LEU A 52 5.41 -32.35 56.60
C LEU A 52 6.55 -31.33 56.56
N LEU A 53 7.55 -31.59 55.73
CA LEU A 53 8.52 -30.55 55.36
C LEU A 53 7.80 -29.35 54.73
N LYS A 54 8.20 -28.13 55.12
CA LYS A 54 7.76 -26.90 54.45
C LYS A 54 8.14 -26.92 52.95
N ASP A 55 9.34 -27.40 52.65
CA ASP A 55 9.86 -27.62 51.29
C ASP A 55 9.82 -29.11 50.95
N SER A 56 8.60 -29.66 50.83
CA SER A 56 8.41 -31.06 50.44
C SER A 56 8.84 -31.31 48.99
N LYS A 57 9.48 -32.45 48.72
CA LYS A 57 9.92 -32.86 47.39
C LYS A 57 8.99 -33.90 46.78
N PHE A 58 8.49 -33.64 45.57
CA PHE A 58 7.61 -34.56 44.85
C PHE A 58 8.13 -34.79 43.43
N ASP A 59 8.05 -36.04 42.94
CA ASP A 59 8.29 -36.33 41.52
C ASP A 59 7.13 -35.82 40.64
N SER A 60 5.91 -35.88 41.18
CA SER A 60 4.70 -35.41 40.53
C SER A 60 3.63 -35.05 41.57
N VAL A 61 2.89 -33.99 41.31
CA VAL A 61 1.67 -33.60 42.04
C VAL A 61 0.52 -33.55 41.04
N THR A 62 -0.55 -34.29 41.31
CA THR A 62 -1.76 -34.31 40.46
C THR A 62 -2.94 -33.81 41.27
N THR A 63 -3.64 -32.79 40.74
CA THR A 63 -4.83 -32.18 41.34
C THR A 63 -5.93 -32.10 40.28
N GLY A 64 -6.83 -33.09 40.30
CA GLY A 64 -7.81 -33.26 39.22
C GLY A 64 -7.12 -33.46 37.86
N ASN A 65 -7.39 -32.55 36.92
CA ASN A 65 -6.82 -32.59 35.56
C ASN A 65 -5.43 -31.94 35.44
N THR A 66 -4.92 -31.33 36.52
CA THR A 66 -3.65 -30.62 36.52
C THR A 66 -2.55 -31.51 37.08
N THR A 67 -1.43 -31.60 36.36
CA THR A 67 -0.22 -32.29 36.81
C THR A 67 0.96 -31.34 36.78
N LEU A 68 1.68 -31.24 37.89
CA LEU A 68 2.99 -30.59 38.00
C LEU A 68 4.04 -31.67 38.23
N ASN A 69 5.00 -31.81 37.32
CA ASN A 69 6.07 -32.81 37.41
C ASN A 69 7.38 -32.29 36.78
N THR A 70 8.35 -33.17 36.58
CA THR A 70 9.67 -32.85 36.02
C THR A 70 9.65 -32.27 34.59
N ASN A 71 8.53 -32.37 33.87
CA ASN A 71 8.34 -31.75 32.55
C ASN A 71 7.70 -30.35 32.62
N GLY A 72 7.06 -30.00 33.75
CA GLY A 72 6.37 -28.71 33.94
C GLY A 72 4.92 -28.87 34.42
N LEU A 73 4.08 -27.89 34.10
CA LEU A 73 2.64 -27.85 34.41
C LEU A 73 1.83 -28.26 33.18
N THR A 74 0.94 -29.23 33.33
CA THR A 74 -0.01 -29.65 32.29
C THR A 74 -1.43 -29.67 32.83
N ILE A 75 -2.38 -29.11 32.08
CA ILE A 75 -3.81 -29.30 32.29
C ILE A 75 -4.31 -30.25 31.18
N LYS A 76 -4.89 -31.40 31.57
CA LYS A 76 -5.45 -32.35 30.61
C LYS A 76 -6.47 -31.65 29.70
N GLU A 77 -6.31 -31.80 28.38
CA GLU A 77 -7.15 -31.14 27.35
C GLU A 77 -7.16 -29.59 27.44
N GLY A 78 -6.13 -29.02 28.05
CA GLY A 78 -6.01 -27.59 28.29
C GLY A 78 -4.63 -27.03 27.95
N ALA A 79 -4.29 -25.92 28.62
CA ALA A 79 -2.99 -25.28 28.46
C ALA A 79 -1.88 -26.05 29.19
N SER A 80 -0.64 -25.84 28.77
CA SER A 80 0.55 -26.36 29.44
C SER A 80 1.70 -25.37 29.40
N ILE A 81 2.58 -25.49 30.40
CA ILE A 81 3.88 -24.81 30.49
C ILE A 81 4.91 -25.89 30.76
N THR A 82 5.72 -26.21 29.77
CA THR A 82 6.73 -27.26 29.85
C THR A 82 8.11 -26.73 29.48
N LYS A 83 9.13 -27.58 29.53
CA LYS A 83 10.48 -27.25 29.04
C LYS A 83 10.52 -26.84 27.56
N GLU A 84 9.51 -27.24 26.78
CA GLU A 84 9.38 -26.88 25.37
C GLU A 84 8.67 -25.53 25.15
N GLY A 85 8.18 -24.89 26.22
CA GLY A 85 7.49 -23.61 26.18
C GLY A 85 6.03 -23.68 26.61
N ILE A 86 5.21 -22.76 26.09
CA ILE A 86 3.80 -22.57 26.48
C ILE A 86 2.90 -23.03 25.34
N ASN A 87 1.93 -23.89 25.63
CA ASN A 87 0.84 -24.22 24.73
C ASN A 87 -0.48 -23.71 25.31
N ALA A 88 -1.18 -22.85 24.57
CA ALA A 88 -2.47 -22.28 25.00
C ALA A 88 -3.66 -23.27 24.88
N GLY A 89 -3.46 -24.46 24.33
CA GLY A 89 -4.50 -25.47 24.17
C GLY A 89 -5.64 -25.02 23.24
N GLY A 90 -5.30 -24.26 22.19
CA GLY A 90 -6.26 -23.68 21.25
C GLY A 90 -7.16 -22.58 21.84
N LYS A 91 -6.87 -22.10 23.06
CA LYS A 91 -7.63 -21.03 23.70
C LYS A 91 -6.98 -19.67 23.43
N GLN A 92 -7.78 -18.62 23.61
CA GLN A 92 -7.28 -17.25 23.59
C GLN A 92 -6.39 -16.97 24.81
N ILE A 93 -5.30 -16.24 24.61
CA ILE A 93 -4.50 -15.63 25.68
C ILE A 93 -4.98 -14.18 25.82
N THR A 94 -5.69 -13.87 26.90
CA THR A 94 -6.25 -12.54 27.16
C THR A 94 -5.38 -11.74 28.12
N ASN A 95 -5.65 -10.43 28.23
CA ASN A 95 -4.90 -9.50 29.11
C ASN A 95 -3.40 -9.41 28.78
N VAL A 96 -3.05 -9.55 27.51
CA VAL A 96 -1.69 -9.32 27.02
C VAL A 96 -1.51 -7.81 26.82
N ALA A 97 -0.62 -7.21 27.61
CA ALA A 97 -0.21 -5.81 27.43
C ALA A 97 0.46 -5.61 26.06
N ASP A 98 0.52 -4.36 25.61
CA ASP A 98 1.21 -4.03 24.36
C ASP A 98 2.69 -4.44 24.44
N GLY A 99 3.16 -5.18 23.44
CA GLY A 99 4.56 -5.54 23.33
C GLY A 99 5.42 -4.32 23.01
N ILE A 100 6.55 -4.15 23.71
CA ILE A 100 7.47 -3.03 23.55
C ILE A 100 8.80 -3.52 22.97
N ASN A 101 9.29 -4.66 23.45
CA ASN A 101 10.55 -5.25 23.04
C ASN A 101 10.37 -6.26 21.91
N ALA A 102 11.45 -6.55 21.20
CA ALA A 102 11.45 -7.46 20.04
C ALA A 102 10.98 -8.90 20.32
N LYS A 103 10.88 -9.31 21.59
CA LYS A 103 10.46 -10.65 22.02
C LYS A 103 9.16 -10.65 22.83
N ASP A 104 8.52 -9.49 22.98
CA ASP A 104 7.22 -9.41 23.63
C ASP A 104 6.14 -9.95 22.68
N ALA A 105 5.12 -10.58 23.24
CA ALA A 105 3.94 -10.93 22.48
C ALA A 105 3.20 -9.66 22.03
N VAL A 106 2.60 -9.70 20.83
CA VAL A 106 1.74 -8.63 20.33
C VAL A 106 0.28 -8.96 20.62
N ASN A 107 -0.51 -7.95 20.95
CA ASN A 107 -1.96 -8.10 21.12
C ASN A 107 -2.73 -7.56 19.89
N LYS A 108 -4.06 -7.74 19.90
CA LYS A 108 -4.92 -7.37 18.78
C LYS A 108 -4.93 -5.86 18.51
N SER A 109 -4.87 -5.00 19.54
CA SER A 109 -4.88 -3.54 19.34
C SER A 109 -3.67 -3.07 18.54
N GLN A 110 -2.49 -3.66 18.75
CA GLN A 110 -1.31 -3.35 17.94
C GLN A 110 -1.49 -3.75 16.48
N LEU A 111 -2.12 -4.90 16.20
CA LEU A 111 -2.43 -5.36 14.84
C LEU A 111 -3.50 -4.49 14.16
N ASP A 112 -4.56 -4.12 14.89
CA ASP A 112 -5.62 -3.24 14.38
C ASP A 112 -5.06 -1.85 14.02
N ASN A 113 -4.17 -1.30 14.86
CA ASN A 113 -3.49 -0.03 14.60
C ASN A 113 -2.64 -0.09 13.32
N LEU A 114 -1.98 -1.22 13.06
CA LEU A 114 -1.23 -1.43 11.81
C LEU A 114 -2.18 -1.51 10.61
N ALA A 115 -3.27 -2.27 10.71
CA ALA A 115 -4.27 -2.39 9.65
C ALA A 115 -4.90 -1.04 9.30
N ALA A 116 -5.20 -0.21 10.30
CA ALA A 116 -5.73 1.14 10.09
C ALA A 116 -4.73 2.04 9.33
N LYS A 117 -3.44 2.01 9.67
CA LYS A 117 -2.39 2.73 8.94
C LYS A 117 -2.25 2.26 7.49
N GLN A 118 -2.40 0.95 7.27
CA GLN A 118 -2.38 0.36 5.92
C GLN A 118 -3.55 0.86 5.07
N ASN A 119 -4.77 0.84 5.61
CA ASN A 119 -5.96 1.30 4.89
C ASN A 119 -5.90 2.80 4.55
N ALA A 120 -5.41 3.64 5.48
CA ALA A 120 -5.24 5.06 5.22
C ALA A 120 -4.26 5.35 4.06
N THR A 121 -3.20 4.54 3.94
CA THR A 121 -2.26 4.64 2.80
C THR A 121 -2.92 4.18 1.50
N ASP A 122 -3.75 3.14 1.59
CA ASP A 122 -4.45 2.56 0.45
C ASP A 122 -5.53 3.50 -0.12
N ASP A 123 -6.22 4.26 0.72
CA ASP A 123 -7.24 5.23 0.31
C ASP A 123 -6.66 6.44 -0.46
N ALA A 124 -5.44 6.86 -0.11
CA ALA A 124 -4.76 7.98 -0.77
C ALA A 124 -3.99 7.56 -2.04
N ALA A 125 -3.86 6.26 -2.30
CA ALA A 125 -3.05 5.75 -3.40
C ALA A 125 -3.79 5.84 -4.75
N VAL A 126 -3.04 6.19 -5.80
CA VAL A 126 -3.47 6.00 -7.19
C VAL A 126 -3.22 4.54 -7.57
N LYS A 127 -4.29 3.82 -7.95
CA LYS A 127 -4.24 2.39 -8.27
C LYS A 127 -4.61 2.13 -9.71
N TYR A 128 -4.15 1.00 -10.22
CA TYR A 128 -4.69 0.46 -11.45
C TYR A 128 -6.15 0.09 -11.27
N ASP A 129 -6.95 0.29 -12.32
CA ASP A 129 -8.35 -0.10 -12.34
C ASP A 129 -8.48 -1.64 -12.28
N ASP A 130 -7.52 -2.36 -12.87
CA ASP A 130 -7.39 -3.83 -12.79
C ASP A 130 -5.95 -4.20 -12.41
N ALA A 131 -5.80 -4.92 -11.30
CA ALA A 131 -4.50 -5.33 -10.77
C ALA A 131 -3.78 -6.41 -11.60
N LYS A 132 -4.51 -7.18 -12.41
CA LYS A 132 -3.94 -8.24 -13.25
C LYS A 132 -3.39 -7.67 -14.55
N THR A 133 -4.17 -6.84 -15.25
CA THR A 133 -3.79 -6.32 -16.57
C THR A 133 -2.95 -5.05 -16.47
N LYS A 134 -3.25 -4.18 -15.50
CA LYS A 134 -2.52 -2.92 -15.25
C LYS A 134 -2.50 -1.98 -16.47
N ASP A 135 -3.50 -2.08 -17.34
CA ASP A 135 -3.58 -1.29 -18.57
C ASP A 135 -4.15 0.13 -18.37
N LYS A 136 -4.79 0.38 -17.22
CA LYS A 136 -5.51 1.63 -16.98
C LYS A 136 -5.44 2.10 -15.52
N VAL A 137 -5.34 3.42 -15.35
CA VAL A 137 -5.51 4.13 -14.10
C VAL A 137 -6.59 5.19 -14.32
N THR A 138 -7.64 5.21 -13.49
CA THR A 138 -8.65 6.27 -13.49
C THR A 138 -8.50 7.18 -12.27
N LEU A 139 -8.29 8.48 -12.49
CA LEU A 139 -8.31 9.49 -11.43
C LEU A 139 -9.77 9.86 -11.09
N LYS A 140 -10.16 9.74 -9.81
CA LYS A 140 -11.57 9.67 -9.38
C LYS A 140 -12.21 11.00 -8.94
N GLY A 141 -11.50 12.13 -9.02
CA GLY A 141 -12.06 13.42 -8.62
C GLY A 141 -13.37 13.72 -9.38
N LYS A 142 -14.35 14.35 -8.70
CA LYS A 142 -15.70 14.61 -9.25
C LYS A 142 -15.66 15.27 -10.63
N ASP A 143 -14.76 16.24 -10.80
CA ASP A 143 -14.53 16.98 -12.05
C ASP A 143 -13.18 16.60 -12.69
N GLY A 144 -12.67 15.41 -12.34
CA GLY A 144 -11.31 14.96 -12.64
C GLY A 144 -10.30 15.35 -11.58
N THR A 145 -9.03 15.08 -11.87
CA THR A 145 -7.89 15.38 -11.00
C THR A 145 -6.85 16.13 -11.81
N VAL A 146 -6.42 17.29 -11.33
CA VAL A 146 -5.29 18.01 -11.92
C VAL A 146 -4.01 17.21 -11.65
N LEU A 147 -3.25 16.93 -12.71
CA LEU A 147 -1.92 16.35 -12.61
C LEU A 147 -0.89 17.46 -12.87
N ASP A 148 -0.25 17.93 -11.81
CA ASP A 148 0.76 19.00 -11.86
C ASP A 148 2.19 18.44 -11.81
N ASN A 149 3.17 19.34 -11.91
CA ASN A 149 4.60 19.01 -11.90
C ASN A 149 5.01 17.95 -12.94
N VAL A 150 4.25 17.84 -14.02
CA VAL A 150 4.56 16.95 -15.15
C VAL A 150 5.73 17.56 -15.92
N LYS A 151 6.89 16.92 -15.85
CA LYS A 151 8.03 17.28 -16.71
C LYS A 151 7.65 17.14 -18.18
N ALA A 152 8.19 18.01 -19.03
CA ALA A 152 7.92 17.96 -20.47
C ALA A 152 8.33 16.59 -21.03
N GLY A 153 7.36 15.85 -21.58
CA GLY A 153 7.61 14.56 -22.20
C GLY A 153 8.24 14.67 -23.58
N HIS A 154 8.79 13.59 -24.10
CA HIS A 154 9.30 13.55 -25.46
C HIS A 154 8.15 13.55 -26.48
N ILE A 155 8.30 14.33 -27.54
CA ILE A 155 7.36 14.35 -28.67
C ILE A 155 8.00 13.56 -29.82
N SER A 156 7.55 12.31 -29.98
CA SER A 156 7.99 11.41 -31.06
C SER A 156 6.88 10.42 -31.40
N SER A 157 7.00 9.72 -32.53
CA SER A 157 5.99 8.74 -32.99
C SER A 157 5.80 7.53 -32.07
N THR A 158 6.75 7.27 -31.16
CA THR A 158 6.74 6.11 -30.27
C THR A 158 6.61 6.49 -28.79
N SER A 159 6.56 7.78 -28.45
CA SER A 159 6.52 8.26 -27.08
C SER A 159 5.30 7.73 -26.31
N LYS A 160 5.52 7.42 -25.02
CA LYS A 160 4.51 7.03 -24.03
C LYS A 160 4.45 7.98 -22.85
N GLU A 161 5.12 9.12 -22.97
CA GLU A 161 5.21 10.13 -21.92
C GLU A 161 4.04 11.12 -22.02
N ALA A 162 3.62 11.66 -20.89
CA ALA A 162 2.62 12.72 -20.87
C ALA A 162 3.22 14.03 -21.40
N VAL A 163 2.43 14.78 -22.17
CA VAL A 163 2.77 16.16 -22.57
C VAL A 163 2.26 17.15 -21.53
N ASN A 164 3.02 18.20 -21.27
CA ASN A 164 2.60 19.27 -20.35
C ASN A 164 2.19 20.54 -21.11
N GLY A 165 1.59 21.50 -20.38
CA GLY A 165 1.10 22.75 -20.95
C GLY A 165 2.18 23.60 -21.66
N SER A 166 3.44 23.57 -21.18
CA SER A 166 4.52 24.34 -21.81
C SER A 166 4.84 23.88 -23.23
N GLN A 167 4.67 22.59 -23.52
CA GLN A 167 4.90 22.01 -24.84
C GLN A 167 3.80 22.38 -25.82
N ILE A 168 2.55 22.26 -25.35
CA ILE A 168 1.36 22.67 -26.13
C ILE A 168 1.48 24.17 -26.46
N HIS A 169 1.84 25.00 -25.48
CA HIS A 169 2.02 26.44 -25.68
C HIS A 169 3.13 26.76 -26.71
N LYS A 170 4.26 26.03 -26.71
CA LYS A 170 5.30 26.17 -27.75
C LYS A 170 4.77 25.85 -29.14
N ILE A 171 3.97 24.79 -29.29
CA ILE A 171 3.34 24.43 -30.56
C ILE A 171 2.35 25.52 -30.98
N SER A 172 1.49 25.99 -30.09
CA SER A 172 0.55 27.09 -30.37
C SER A 172 1.29 28.37 -30.82
N ASN A 173 2.42 28.71 -30.20
CA ASN A 173 3.26 29.84 -30.63
C ASN A 173 3.88 29.61 -32.02
N SER A 174 4.33 28.39 -32.32
CA SER A 174 4.83 28.06 -33.65
C SER A 174 3.76 28.30 -34.72
N ILE A 175 2.53 27.85 -34.48
CA ILE A 175 1.40 28.04 -35.40
C ILE A 175 1.04 29.52 -35.52
N LYS A 176 0.96 30.25 -34.40
CA LYS A 176 0.76 31.71 -34.40
C LYS A 176 1.77 32.40 -35.32
N ASN A 177 3.05 32.04 -35.22
CA ASN A 177 4.11 32.66 -36.03
C ASN A 177 4.00 32.27 -37.51
N SER A 178 3.57 31.05 -37.83
CA SER A 178 3.32 30.62 -39.21
C SER A 178 2.13 31.33 -39.85
N ILE A 179 1.06 31.63 -39.10
CA ILE A 179 -0.08 32.42 -39.60
C ILE A 179 0.31 33.91 -39.70
N GLY A 180 1.03 34.41 -38.70
CA GLY A 180 1.48 35.80 -38.62
C GLY A 180 0.36 36.79 -38.29
N GLY A 181 0.59 38.05 -38.66
CA GLY A 181 -0.32 39.16 -38.42
C GLY A 181 -0.66 39.33 -36.94
N ASN A 182 -1.94 39.57 -36.65
CA ASN A 182 -2.46 39.81 -35.31
C ASN A 182 -2.85 38.52 -34.57
N THR A 183 -2.29 37.37 -34.96
CA THR A 183 -2.64 36.08 -34.34
C THR A 183 -2.12 36.03 -32.91
N VAL A 184 -2.94 35.56 -31.97
CA VAL A 184 -2.61 35.42 -30.55
C VAL A 184 -2.89 34.01 -30.04
N VAL A 185 -2.08 33.56 -29.08
CA VAL A 185 -2.37 32.38 -28.26
C VAL A 185 -3.05 32.85 -27.00
N ASN A 186 -4.29 32.41 -26.76
CA ASN A 186 -5.07 32.74 -25.58
C ASN A 186 -4.60 31.94 -24.34
N PRO A 187 -4.98 32.33 -23.11
CA PRO A 187 -4.60 31.62 -21.89
C PRO A 187 -5.01 30.14 -21.85
N ASP A 188 -6.11 29.78 -22.53
CA ASP A 188 -6.59 28.40 -22.68
C ASP A 188 -5.85 27.61 -23.79
N GLY A 189 -4.89 28.23 -24.47
CA GLY A 189 -4.10 27.65 -25.55
C GLY A 189 -4.74 27.77 -26.94
N SER A 190 -5.97 28.29 -27.06
CA SER A 190 -6.63 28.51 -28.34
C SER A 190 -5.98 29.65 -29.15
N LEU A 191 -6.18 29.66 -30.47
CA LEU A 191 -5.68 30.70 -31.36
C LEU A 191 -6.80 31.65 -31.77
N THR A 192 -6.52 32.95 -31.74
CA THR A 192 -7.42 33.98 -32.30
C THR A 192 -6.66 34.82 -33.31
N THR A 193 -7.29 35.10 -34.44
CA THR A 193 -6.72 35.94 -35.50
C THR A 193 -7.84 36.77 -36.13
N ASN A 194 -7.54 37.98 -36.60
CA ASN A 194 -8.54 38.90 -37.16
C ASN A 194 -8.05 39.71 -38.36
N ASN A 195 -6.80 39.51 -38.79
CA ASN A 195 -6.22 40.29 -39.88
C ASN A 195 -5.05 39.55 -40.54
N ILE A 196 -5.31 38.35 -41.07
CA ILE A 196 -4.26 37.56 -41.72
C ILE A 196 -3.78 38.29 -42.97
N GLY A 197 -2.48 38.56 -43.06
CA GLY A 197 -1.86 39.22 -44.21
C GLY A 197 -2.40 40.63 -44.51
N GLY A 198 -3.03 41.31 -43.54
CA GLY A 198 -3.61 42.64 -43.77
C GLY A 198 -4.96 42.64 -44.52
N THR A 199 -5.58 41.48 -44.69
CA THR A 199 -6.83 41.32 -45.47
C THR A 199 -8.12 41.67 -44.71
N GLY A 200 -8.02 41.93 -43.40
CA GLY A 200 -9.17 42.09 -42.50
C GLY A 200 -9.94 40.79 -42.24
N LYS A 201 -9.42 39.63 -42.64
CA LYS A 201 -10.06 38.32 -42.44
C LYS A 201 -9.45 37.58 -41.26
N ASN A 202 -10.29 36.78 -40.60
CA ASN A 202 -9.97 36.01 -39.40
C ASN A 202 -9.68 34.52 -39.68
N ASN A 203 -9.59 34.11 -40.94
CA ASN A 203 -9.18 32.76 -41.31
C ASN A 203 -8.43 32.78 -42.66
N ILE A 204 -7.59 31.76 -42.86
CA ILE A 204 -6.66 31.70 -43.99
C ILE A 204 -7.39 31.61 -45.33
N ASN A 205 -8.46 30.81 -45.39
CA ASN A 205 -9.24 30.62 -46.61
C ASN A 205 -9.80 31.95 -47.12
N ASP A 206 -10.40 32.73 -46.22
CA ASP A 206 -11.02 34.00 -46.58
C ASP A 206 -9.98 35.07 -46.87
N ALA A 207 -8.85 35.08 -46.15
CA ALA A 207 -7.73 35.97 -46.46
C ALA A 207 -7.20 35.71 -47.89
N ILE A 208 -6.97 34.44 -48.24
CA ILE A 208 -6.54 34.06 -49.59
C ILE A 208 -7.62 34.39 -50.63
N SER A 209 -8.89 34.17 -50.29
CA SER A 209 -10.01 34.53 -51.18
C SER A 209 -10.08 36.04 -51.42
N GLU A 210 -9.84 36.86 -50.39
CA GLU A 210 -9.77 38.31 -50.52
C GLU A 210 -8.59 38.75 -51.41
N VAL A 211 -7.42 38.13 -51.24
CA VAL A 211 -6.26 38.38 -52.11
C VAL A 211 -6.57 37.98 -53.54
N LYS A 212 -7.21 36.82 -53.77
CA LYS A 212 -7.64 36.39 -55.10
C LYS A 212 -8.64 37.36 -55.73
N ASN A 213 -9.61 37.84 -54.94
CA ASN A 213 -10.58 38.83 -55.40
C ASN A 213 -9.91 40.16 -55.74
N THR A 214 -8.99 40.64 -54.90
CA THR A 214 -8.20 41.85 -55.14
C THR A 214 -7.36 41.72 -56.40
N ALA A 215 -6.66 40.59 -56.57
CA ALA A 215 -5.87 40.30 -57.77
C ALA A 215 -6.73 40.21 -59.03
N THR A 216 -7.94 39.66 -58.93
CA THR A 216 -8.90 39.62 -60.04
C THR A 216 -9.36 41.02 -60.43
N LYS A 217 -9.69 41.87 -59.45
CA LYS A 217 -10.09 43.27 -59.67
C LYS A 217 -8.96 44.15 -60.19
N ALA A 218 -7.71 43.84 -59.86
CA ALA A 218 -6.54 44.58 -60.33
C ALA A 218 -6.20 44.31 -61.81
N LYS A 219 -6.80 43.29 -62.45
CA LYS A 219 -6.57 43.03 -63.87
C LYS A 219 -7.14 44.16 -64.73
N THR A 220 -6.28 44.75 -65.55
CA THR A 220 -6.66 45.68 -66.60
C THR A 220 -6.75 44.96 -67.94
N THR A 221 -7.72 45.35 -68.78
CA THR A 221 -7.87 44.82 -70.14
C THR A 221 -7.66 45.94 -71.16
N VAL A 222 -6.95 45.65 -72.25
CA VAL A 222 -6.79 46.57 -73.38
C VAL A 222 -7.42 45.92 -74.62
N THR A 223 -8.20 46.69 -75.37
CA THR A 223 -8.84 46.23 -76.61
C THR A 223 -8.31 47.06 -77.76
N GLU A 224 -7.78 46.40 -78.79
CA GLU A 224 -7.32 47.05 -80.01
C GLU A 224 -8.53 47.50 -80.85
N GLY A 225 -8.63 48.81 -81.11
CA GLY A 225 -9.64 49.39 -81.99
C GLY A 225 -9.13 49.59 -83.42
N ASP A 226 -10.02 49.94 -84.35
CA ASP A 226 -9.73 49.91 -85.80
C ASP A 226 -8.49 50.69 -86.24
N ASN A 227 -8.16 51.82 -85.61
CA ASN A 227 -7.02 52.68 -85.98
C ASN A 227 -5.82 52.60 -85.01
N ILE A 228 -5.85 51.65 -84.07
CA ILE A 228 -4.85 51.48 -83.02
C ILE A 228 -4.10 50.17 -83.25
N VAL A 229 -2.81 50.13 -82.89
CA VAL A 229 -2.03 48.90 -82.74
C VAL A 229 -1.71 48.76 -81.26
N VAL A 230 -1.95 47.56 -80.70
CA VAL A 230 -1.56 47.23 -79.34
C VAL A 230 -0.49 46.14 -79.39
N LYS A 231 0.69 46.43 -78.82
CA LYS A 231 1.77 45.47 -78.70
C LYS A 231 1.95 45.07 -77.25
N GLU A 232 1.76 43.79 -76.97
CA GLU A 232 2.01 43.23 -75.64
C GLU A 232 3.51 42.95 -75.44
N THR A 233 4.03 43.35 -74.28
CA THR A 233 5.36 43.00 -73.80
C THR A 233 5.30 42.61 -72.32
N VAL A 234 6.30 41.88 -71.81
CA VAL A 234 6.40 41.50 -70.40
C VAL A 234 7.47 42.35 -69.72
N ASN A 235 7.10 42.99 -68.61
CA ASN A 235 8.01 43.75 -67.78
C ASN A 235 8.95 42.81 -67.00
N LYS A 236 10.06 43.36 -66.47
CA LYS A 236 11.03 42.58 -65.69
C LYS A 236 10.45 41.98 -64.41
N ASP A 237 9.40 42.58 -63.86
CA ASP A 237 8.68 42.09 -62.67
C ASP A 237 7.61 41.03 -63.02
N GLY A 238 7.48 40.66 -64.29
CA GLY A 238 6.51 39.69 -64.78
C GLY A 238 5.11 40.27 -65.04
N SER A 239 4.88 41.57 -64.79
CA SER A 239 3.63 42.23 -65.20
C SER A 239 3.56 42.42 -66.72
N THR A 240 2.35 42.46 -67.26
CA THR A 240 2.13 42.71 -68.70
C THR A 240 2.10 44.21 -68.99
N ASN A 241 2.81 44.64 -70.02
CA ASN A 241 2.75 45.99 -70.58
C ASN A 241 2.08 45.97 -71.95
N TYR A 242 1.20 46.94 -72.19
CA TYR A 242 0.54 47.12 -73.48
C TYR A 242 0.96 48.46 -74.07
N GLU A 243 1.83 48.41 -75.08
CA GLU A 243 2.24 49.59 -75.83
C GLU A 243 1.16 49.91 -76.88
N VAL A 244 0.55 51.09 -76.76
CA VAL A 244 -0.56 51.53 -77.62
C VAL A 244 -0.07 52.62 -78.56
N SER A 245 -0.31 52.46 -79.85
CA SER A 245 0.11 53.41 -80.90
C SER A 245 -0.93 53.50 -82.02
N THR A 246 -0.89 54.57 -82.82
CA THR A 246 -1.74 54.67 -84.03
C THR A 246 -1.21 53.77 -85.14
N LYS A 247 -2.09 53.19 -85.96
CA LYS A 247 -1.69 52.49 -87.20
C LYS A 247 -0.96 53.47 -88.13
N LYS A 248 0.14 53.02 -88.76
CA LYS A 248 0.77 53.79 -89.84
C LYS A 248 -0.18 53.80 -91.04
N ILE A 249 -0.51 55.00 -91.54
CA ILE A 249 -1.29 55.24 -92.77
C ILE A 249 -0.45 54.84 -93.97
#